data_AF-A0A9D9LVD0-F1
#
_entry.id   AF-A0A9D9LVD0-F1
#
_cell.length_a   1.000
_cell.length_b   1.000
_cell.length_c   1.000
_cell.angle_alpha   90.00
_cell.angle_beta   90.00
_cell.angle_gamma   90.00
#
_symmetry.space_group_name_H-M   'P 1'
#
loop_
_entity.id
_entity.type
_entity.pdbx_description
1 polymer ?
#
loop_
_entity_poly.entity_id
_entity_poly.type
_entity_poly.pdbx_seq_one_letter_code
_entity_poly.pdbx_strand_id
1 'polypeptide(L)'
;MAVMERFQEIIKEGTLPKDMGGASLPAQAKYDFLAAYHSMEQLTAVIESLEKRKKKRATFKGKIVDTCKKSLAKLTESDISSSKDMEKAIEVLEACKKELASIEAEEAADKAIAKLVADGVSAGR
;
A
#
# COMPACT_ATOMS: atom_id res chain seq x y z
N MET A 1 10.92 6.45 13.23
CA MET A 1 12.35 6.07 13.31
C MET A 1 12.80 6.14 14.77
N ALA A 2 12.81 7.33 15.41
CA ALA A 2 13.27 7.50 16.80
C ALA A 2 12.63 6.57 17.86
N VAL A 3 11.35 6.20 17.74
CA VAL A 3 10.68 5.32 18.73
C VAL A 3 11.11 3.86 18.60
N MET A 4 11.26 3.35 17.38
CA MET A 4 11.72 1.97 17.14
C MET A 4 13.17 1.79 17.56
N GLU A 5 14.03 2.75 17.24
CA GLU A 5 15.44 2.76 17.66
C GLU A 5 15.55 2.73 19.18
N ARG A 6 14.71 3.52 19.86
CA ARG A 6 14.64 3.54 21.32
C ARG A 6 14.17 2.22 21.91
N PHE A 7 13.17 1.55 21.32
CA PHE A 7 12.78 0.19 21.74
C PHE A 7 13.91 -0.82 21.54
N GLN A 8 14.64 -0.71 20.43
CA GLN A 8 15.76 -1.59 20.13
C GLN A 8 16.92 -1.40 21.12
N GLU A 9 17.21 -0.16 21.52
CA GLU A 9 18.18 0.17 22.58
C GLU A 9 17.76 -0.43 23.92
N ILE A 10 16.50 -0.26 24.32
CA ILE A 10 15.95 -0.82 25.56
C ILE A 10 16.05 -2.36 25.59
N ILE A 11 15.75 -3.03 24.47
CA ILE A 11 15.90 -4.49 24.33
C ILE A 11 17.37 -4.90 24.46
N LYS A 12 18.29 -4.18 23.82
CA LYS A 12 19.74 -4.47 23.84
C LYS A 12 20.35 -4.25 25.23
N GLU A 13 20.05 -3.13 25.86
CA GLU A 13 20.60 -2.76 27.17
C GLU A 13 19.91 -3.52 28.31
N GLY A 14 18.68 -4.00 28.09
CA GLY A 14 17.89 -4.68 29.11
C GLY A 14 17.58 -3.79 30.32
N THR A 15 17.68 -2.47 30.15
CA THR A 15 17.40 -1.43 31.13
C THR A 15 16.57 -0.33 30.47
N LEU A 16 15.81 0.41 31.27
CA LEU A 16 15.11 1.59 30.81
C LEU A 16 16.11 2.71 30.47
N PRO A 17 15.75 3.63 29.55
CA PRO A 17 16.58 4.80 29.27
C PRO A 17 16.87 5.60 30.54
N LYS A 18 18.00 6.30 30.59
CA LYS A 18 18.42 7.07 31.78
C LYS A 18 17.41 8.14 32.20
N ASP A 19 16.71 8.73 31.24
CA ASP A 19 15.65 9.70 31.48
C ASP A 19 14.35 9.06 32.01
N MET A 20 14.26 7.73 32.01
CA MET A 20 13.18 6.92 32.60
C MET A 20 13.64 6.14 33.85
N GLY A 21 14.79 6.50 34.43
CA GLY A 21 15.27 5.95 35.70
C GLY A 21 16.31 4.83 35.60
N GLY A 22 16.70 4.37 34.40
CA GLY A 22 17.84 3.46 34.23
C GLY A 22 17.69 2.06 34.84
N ALA A 23 16.48 1.69 35.29
CA ALA A 23 16.24 0.44 35.99
C ALA A 23 16.32 -0.77 35.07
N SER A 24 16.79 -1.91 35.59
CA SER A 24 16.78 -3.17 34.84
C SER A 24 15.36 -3.65 34.57
N LEU A 25 15.13 -4.11 33.35
CA LEU A 25 13.83 -4.64 32.96
C LEU A 25 13.61 -6.04 33.56
N PRO A 26 12.46 -6.29 34.21
CA PRO A 26 12.08 -7.64 34.58
C PRO A 26 11.88 -8.50 33.33
N ALA A 27 12.00 -9.82 33.47
CA ALA A 27 11.95 -10.76 32.34
C ALA A 27 10.69 -10.56 31.46
N GLN A 28 9.52 -10.41 32.08
CA GLN A 28 8.27 -10.17 31.35
C GLN A 28 8.31 -8.88 30.52
N ALA A 29 8.80 -7.78 31.09
CA ALA A 29 8.90 -6.52 30.37
C ALA A 29 9.84 -6.63 29.16
N LYS A 30 10.94 -7.39 29.27
CA LYS A 30 11.83 -7.64 28.11
C LYS A 30 11.08 -8.33 26.96
N TYR A 31 10.24 -9.32 27.28
CA TYR A 31 9.38 -9.97 26.29
C TYR A 31 8.36 -9.01 25.69
N ASP A 32 7.71 -8.18 26.51
CA ASP A 32 6.71 -7.21 26.05
C ASP A 32 7.34 -6.16 25.11
N PHE A 33 8.53 -5.64 25.44
CA PHE A 33 9.28 -4.73 24.57
C PHE A 33 9.68 -5.40 23.25
N LEU A 34 10.15 -6.66 23.30
CA LEU A 34 10.51 -7.41 22.10
C LEU A 34 9.30 -7.67 21.20
N ALA A 35 8.16 -8.05 21.79
CA ALA A 35 6.91 -8.25 21.06
C ALA A 35 6.44 -6.95 20.40
N ALA A 36 6.45 -5.84 21.13
CA ALA A 36 6.11 -4.52 20.61
C ALA A 36 7.04 -4.09 19.46
N TYR A 37 8.35 -4.33 19.59
CA TYR A 37 9.32 -4.04 18.53
C TYR A 37 9.00 -4.81 17.25
N HIS A 38 8.76 -6.12 17.34
CA HIS A 38 8.41 -6.92 16.17
C HIS A 38 7.06 -6.53 15.56
N SER A 39 6.06 -6.19 16.37
CA SER A 39 4.79 -5.66 15.86
C SER A 39 4.98 -4.35 15.09
N MET A 40 5.84 -3.45 15.57
CA MET A 40 6.18 -2.20 14.87
C MET A 40 6.93 -2.46 13.55
N GLU A 41 7.86 -3.42 13.51
CA GLU A 41 8.53 -3.84 12.27
C GLU A 41 7.52 -4.37 11.23
N GLN A 42 6.62 -5.25 11.66
CA GLN A 42 5.58 -5.81 10.79
C GLN A 42 4.66 -4.72 10.23
N LEU A 43 4.22 -3.79 11.08
CA LEU A 43 3.40 -2.65 10.65
C LEU A 43 4.15 -1.76 9.64
N THR A 44 5.43 -1.48 9.89
CA THR A 44 6.27 -0.70 8.97
C THR A 44 6.35 -1.38 7.60
N ALA A 45 6.60 -2.70 7.56
CA ALA A 45 6.64 -3.46 6.32
C ALA A 45 5.30 -3.43 5.56
N VAL A 46 4.17 -3.49 6.28
CA VAL A 46 2.83 -3.37 5.67
C VAL A 46 2.63 -1.98 5.05
N ILE A 47 3.00 -0.91 5.77
CA ILE A 47 2.90 0.47 5.29
C ILE A 47 3.74 0.67 4.03
N GLU A 48 4.99 0.21 4.02
CA GLU A 48 5.86 0.29 2.85
C GLU A 48 5.31 -0.50 1.65
N SER A 49 4.75 -1.69 1.91
CA SER A 49 4.10 -2.51 0.90
C SER A 49 2.88 -1.81 0.28
N LEU A 50 2.06 -1.13 1.11
CA LEU A 50 0.91 -0.35 0.62
C LEU A 50 1.36 0.83 -0.26
N GLU A 51 2.42 1.55 0.12
CA GLU A 51 2.97 2.65 -0.68
C GLU A 51 3.57 2.15 -2.01
N LYS A 52 4.29 1.03 -2.00
CA LYS A 52 4.78 0.38 -3.24
C LYS A 52 3.62 -0.01 -4.15
N ARG A 53 2.55 -0.62 -3.60
CA ARG A 53 1.34 -0.99 -4.35
C ARG A 53 0.63 0.22 -4.92
N LYS A 54 0.49 1.31 -4.17
CA LYS A 54 -0.07 2.59 -4.63
C LYS A 54 0.69 3.15 -5.84
N LYS A 55 2.02 3.21 -5.76
CA LYS A 55 2.87 3.65 -6.89
C LYS A 55 2.71 2.74 -8.09
N LYS A 56 2.74 1.42 -7.88
CA LYS A 56 2.54 0.42 -8.94
C LYS A 56 1.19 0.63 -9.64
N ARG A 57 0.09 0.77 -8.89
CA ARG A 57 -1.25 1.03 -9.45
C ARG A 57 -1.29 2.32 -10.27
N ALA A 58 -0.70 3.41 -9.81
CA ALA A 58 -0.65 4.66 -10.57
C ALA A 58 0.01 4.46 -11.94
N THR A 59 1.15 3.74 -11.98
CA THR A 59 1.82 3.38 -13.22
C THR A 59 0.97 2.48 -14.11
N PHE A 60 0.30 1.47 -13.55
CA PHE A 60 -0.58 0.58 -14.32
C PHE A 60 -1.79 1.32 -14.89
N LYS A 61 -2.46 2.18 -14.12
CA LYS A 61 -3.56 3.02 -14.62
C LYS A 61 -3.10 3.87 -15.80
N GLY A 62 -1.93 4.50 -15.70
CA GLY A 62 -1.34 5.28 -16.80
C GLY A 62 -1.11 4.44 -18.06
N LYS A 63 -0.49 3.25 -17.91
CA LYS A 63 -0.24 2.34 -19.03
C LYS A 63 -1.52 1.86 -19.71
N ILE A 64 -2.56 1.55 -18.94
CA ILE A 64 -3.88 1.16 -19.48
C ILE A 64 -4.43 2.31 -20.30
N VAL A 65 -4.53 3.52 -19.72
CA VAL A 65 -5.04 4.70 -20.42
C VAL A 65 -4.28 4.96 -21.73
N ASP A 66 -2.95 4.87 -21.72
CA ASP A 66 -2.13 5.07 -22.91
C ASP A 66 -2.36 3.98 -23.97
N THR A 67 -2.52 2.73 -23.54
CA THR A 67 -2.80 1.60 -24.43
C THR A 67 -4.17 1.76 -25.08
N CYS A 68 -5.19 2.09 -24.29
CA CYS A 68 -6.54 2.35 -24.77
C CYS A 68 -6.56 3.51 -25.78
N LYS A 69 -5.89 4.62 -25.47
CA LYS A 69 -5.76 5.76 -26.39
C LYS A 69 -5.09 5.38 -27.71
N LYS A 70 -3.99 4.62 -27.66
CA LYS A 70 -3.29 4.15 -28.87
C LYS A 70 -4.14 3.20 -29.70
N SER A 71 -4.85 2.28 -29.06
CA SER A 71 -5.75 1.34 -29.74
C SER A 71 -6.92 2.08 -30.41
N LEU A 72 -7.51 3.07 -29.74
CA LEU A 72 -8.56 3.91 -30.31
C LEU A 72 -8.05 4.83 -31.42
N ALA A 73 -6.85 5.40 -31.28
CA ALA A 73 -6.24 6.25 -32.31
C ALA A 73 -6.06 5.50 -33.64
N LYS A 74 -5.63 4.23 -33.59
CA LYS A 74 -5.52 3.37 -34.77
C LYS A 74 -6.86 3.16 -35.46
N LEU A 75 -7.96 3.06 -34.71
CA LEU A 75 -9.31 2.93 -35.26
C LEU A 75 -9.77 4.24 -35.91
N THR A 76 -9.43 5.40 -35.34
CA THR A 76 -9.76 6.71 -35.94
C THR A 76 -8.93 7.04 -37.18
N GLU A 77 -7.67 6.59 -37.25
CA GLU A 77 -6.84 6.68 -38.46
C GLU A 77 -7.37 5.80 -39.61
N SER A 78 -8.22 4.81 -39.30
CA SER A 78 -8.80 3.87 -40.27
C SER A 78 -10.07 4.40 -40.94
N ASP A 79 -10.52 5.62 -40.64
CA ASP A 79 -11.83 6.18 -41.03
C ASP A 79 -12.98 5.25 -40.57
N ILE A 80 -13.45 5.46 -39.33
CA ILE A 80 -14.52 4.65 -38.70
C ILE A 80 -15.80 4.80 -39.54
N SER A 81 -15.95 3.93 -40.52
CA SER A 81 -16.98 4.00 -41.55
C SER A 81 -17.89 2.77 -41.52
N SER A 82 -17.54 1.75 -40.72
CA SER A 82 -18.30 0.51 -40.61
C SER A 82 -18.78 0.25 -39.17
N SER A 83 -19.94 -0.41 -39.06
CA SER A 83 -20.47 -0.92 -37.78
C SER A 83 -19.45 -1.81 -37.05
N LYS A 84 -18.61 -2.55 -37.80
CA LYS A 84 -17.57 -3.42 -37.23
C LYS A 84 -16.45 -2.66 -36.55
N ASP A 85 -16.10 -1.47 -37.03
CA ASP A 85 -15.04 -0.67 -36.41
C ASP A 85 -15.54 0.02 -35.13
N MET A 86 -16.83 0.37 -35.09
CA MET A 86 -17.50 0.81 -33.86
C MET A 86 -17.58 -0.32 -32.82
N GLU A 87 -17.94 -1.54 -33.23
CA GLU A 87 -17.94 -2.72 -32.35
C GLU A 87 -16.56 -2.96 -31.73
N LYS A 88 -15.49 -2.92 -32.54
CA LYS A 88 -14.11 -3.04 -32.03
C LYS A 88 -13.73 -1.92 -31.07
N ALA A 89 -14.15 -0.68 -31.34
CA ALA A 89 -13.90 0.44 -30.42
C ALA A 89 -14.60 0.23 -29.08
N ILE A 90 -15.84 -0.29 -29.09
CA ILE A 90 -16.59 -0.66 -27.89
C ILE A 90 -15.87 -1.78 -27.13
N GLU A 91 -15.43 -2.85 -27.80
CA GLU A 91 -14.69 -3.95 -27.18
C GLU A 91 -13.40 -3.48 -26.48
N VAL A 92 -12.64 -2.58 -27.12
CA VAL A 92 -11.44 -1.97 -26.53
C VAL A 92 -11.81 -1.17 -25.28
N LEU A 93 -12.86 -0.35 -25.34
CA LEU A 93 -13.32 0.44 -24.19
C LEU A 93 -13.80 -0.44 -23.03
N GLU A 94 -14.52 -1.52 -23.32
CA GLU A 94 -14.98 -2.49 -22.31
C GLU A 94 -13.82 -3.21 -21.63
N ALA A 95 -12.83 -3.66 -22.41
CA ALA A 95 -11.61 -4.27 -21.88
C ALA A 95 -10.88 -3.30 -20.95
N CYS A 96 -10.67 -2.05 -21.39
CA CYS A 96 -10.06 -0.99 -20.60
C CYS A 96 -10.81 -0.69 -19.30
N LYS A 97 -12.16 -0.62 -19.36
CA LYS A 97 -13.01 -0.43 -18.19
C LYS A 97 -12.86 -1.58 -17.20
N LYS A 98 -12.82 -2.82 -17.68
CA LYS A 98 -12.67 -4.01 -16.84
C LYS A 98 -11.32 -4.03 -16.12
N GLU A 99 -10.23 -3.71 -16.81
CA GLU A 99 -8.91 -3.62 -16.18
C GLU A 99 -8.83 -2.48 -15.15
N LEU A 100 -9.42 -1.32 -15.45
CA LEU A 100 -9.48 -0.21 -14.48
C LEU A 100 -10.30 -0.59 -13.23
N ALA A 101 -11.44 -1.26 -13.40
CA ALA A 101 -12.26 -1.74 -12.29
C ALA A 101 -11.50 -2.73 -11.39
N SER A 102 -10.67 -3.60 -11.97
CA SER A 102 -9.80 -4.50 -11.21
C SER A 102 -8.82 -3.72 -10.32
N ILE A 103 -8.21 -2.66 -10.85
CA ILE A 103 -7.29 -1.82 -10.09
C ILE A 103 -8.01 -1.03 -8.99
N GLU A 104 -9.23 -0.57 -9.26
CA GLU A 104 -10.06 0.13 -8.27
C GLU A 104 -10.46 -0.78 -7.11
N ALA A 105 -10.77 -2.06 -7.39
CA ALA A 105 -11.05 -3.05 -6.35
C ALA A 105 -9.82 -3.29 -5.45
N GLU A 106 -8.62 -3.42 -6.05
CA GLU A 106 -7.38 -3.51 -5.27
C GLU A 106 -7.11 -2.24 -4.44
N GLU A 107 -7.42 -1.07 -4.99
CA GLU A 107 -7.28 0.19 -4.26
C GLU A 107 -8.23 0.27 -3.06
N ALA A 108 -9.47 -0.20 -3.21
CA ALA A 108 -10.43 -0.27 -2.12
C ALA A 108 -9.95 -1.21 -1.00
N ALA A 109 -9.43 -2.39 -1.35
CA ALA A 109 -8.85 -3.33 -0.38
C ALA A 109 -7.65 -2.71 0.37
N ASP A 110 -6.73 -2.05 -0.35
CA ASP A 110 -5.59 -1.36 0.27
C ASP A 110 -6.03 -0.22 1.20
N LYS A 111 -7.09 0.53 0.86
CA LYS A 111 -7.66 1.56 1.73
C LYS A 111 -8.23 0.97 3.02
N ALA A 112 -8.89 -0.18 2.94
CA ALA A 112 -9.39 -0.88 4.13
C ALA A 112 -8.24 -1.31 5.06
N ILE A 113 -7.14 -1.84 4.49
CA ILE A 113 -5.94 -2.20 5.27
C ILE A 113 -5.30 -0.94 5.89
N ALA A 114 -5.14 0.13 5.11
CA ALA A 114 -4.59 1.38 5.61
C ALA A 114 -5.41 1.96 6.76
N LYS A 115 -6.74 1.83 6.70
CA LYS A 115 -7.64 2.22 7.78
C LYS A 115 -7.41 1.39 9.04
N LEU A 116 -7.30 0.06 8.94
CA LEU A 116 -6.99 -0.79 10.10
C LEU A 116 -5.67 -0.41 10.77
N VAL A 117 -4.65 -0.08 9.97
CA VAL A 117 -3.36 0.42 10.48
C VAL A 117 -3.54 1.75 11.21
N ALA A 118 -4.29 2.70 10.64
CA ALA A 118 -4.55 4.00 11.27
C ALA A 118 -5.37 3.88 12.56
N ASP A 119 -6.39 3.02 12.57
CA ASP A 119 -7.24 2.74 13.73
C ASP A 119 -6.41 2.08 14.84
N GLY A 120 -5.53 1.12 14.49
CA GLY A 120 -4.61 0.50 15.45
C GLY A 120 -3.59 1.48 16.04
N VAL A 121 -3.06 2.41 15.25
CA VAL A 121 -2.15 3.46 15.72
C VAL A 121 -2.85 4.48 16.61
N SER A 122 -4.13 4.79 16.34
CA SER A 122 -4.90 5.79 17.09
C SER A 122 -5.57 5.24 18.35
N ALA A 123 -5.86 3.94 18.44
CA ALA A 123 -6.39 3.29 19.64
C ALA A 123 -5.43 3.32 20.85
N GLY A 124 -4.15 3.64 20.63
CA GLY A 124 -3.15 3.83 21.69
C GLY A 124 -2.97 5.29 22.15
N ARG A 125 -3.81 6.23 21.71
CA ARG A 125 -3.80 7.63 22.18
C ARG A 125 -4.88 7.91 23.21
#